data_AF-A0A6N6Z436-F1
#
_entry.id   AF-A0A6N6Z436-F1
#
_cell.length_a   1.000
_cell.length_b   1.000
_cell.length_c   1.000
_cell.angle_alpha   90.00
_cell.angle_beta   90.00
_cell.angle_gamma   90.00
#
_symmetry.space_group_name_H-M   'P 1'
#
loop_
_entity.id
_entity.type
_entity.pdbx_description
1 polymer ?
#
loop_
_entity_poly.entity_id
_entity_poly.type
_entity_poly.pdbx_seq_one_letter_code
_entity_poly.pdbx_strand_id
1 'polypeptide(L)'
;MTFLLFFAVVLGVGAFAGLMRALLVRQDTSARPAYARRYRFPSGLWVNLMGGICGAIMAVALSIRLFEVTYGGLFEPGQVQAQIISTIELMAVALLGGFWGIPMLNLLGALMLDRLEQRLDRVESQADAAIERSDASRRRTDALDLVDAARDARDDLVARQQTQTLADGDCEEGWRRIHRLCDVSLDHADNLRARLIRAQAKARLQDLAGALQDLEDAERLARETQVSGYPLGLIYWNLACYLSLAEREPERAVEALRQSIAAHPPFRADLDGESDLAWLRDQPAYKSLASG
;
A
#
# COMPACT_ATOMS: atom_id res chain seq x y z
N MET A 1 -9.17 4.13 -41.12
CA MET A 1 -9.06 2.65 -41.07
C MET A 1 -7.64 2.18 -40.80
N THR A 2 -6.63 2.81 -41.38
CA THR A 2 -5.20 2.48 -41.25
C THR A 2 -4.63 2.59 -39.83
N PHE A 3 -5.05 3.60 -39.05
CA PHE A 3 -4.61 3.75 -37.65
C PHE A 3 -5.12 2.63 -36.73
N LEU A 4 -6.38 2.19 -36.89
CA LEU A 4 -6.93 1.07 -36.11
C LEU A 4 -6.23 -0.25 -36.44
N LEU A 5 -5.92 -0.48 -37.71
CA LEU A 5 -5.15 -1.64 -38.15
C LEU A 5 -3.74 -1.64 -37.55
N PHE A 6 -3.09 -0.48 -37.50
CA PHE A 6 -1.79 -0.30 -36.86
C PHE A 6 -1.81 -0.73 -35.38
N PHE A 7 -2.78 -0.24 -34.59
CA PHE A 7 -2.90 -0.65 -33.19
C PHE A 7 -3.21 -2.14 -33.06
N ALA A 8 -4.08 -2.69 -33.92
CA ALA A 8 -4.39 -4.11 -33.90
C ALA A 8 -3.14 -4.99 -34.13
N VAL A 9 -2.23 -4.58 -35.03
CA VAL A 9 -0.97 -5.29 -35.28
C VAL A 9 -0.05 -5.22 -34.06
N VAL A 10 0.14 -4.03 -33.47
CA VAL A 10 0.98 -3.87 -32.27
C VAL A 10 0.44 -4.69 -31.11
N LEU A 11 -0.87 -4.65 -30.87
CA LEU A 11 -1.54 -5.42 -29.82
C LEU A 11 -1.42 -6.93 -30.07
N GLY A 12 -1.60 -7.36 -31.33
CA GLY A 12 -1.48 -8.78 -31.72
C GLY A 12 -0.06 -9.31 -31.52
N VAL A 13 0.96 -8.57 -31.96
CA VAL A 13 2.37 -8.93 -31.78
C VAL A 13 2.76 -8.93 -30.30
N GLY A 14 2.31 -7.93 -29.53
CA GLY A 14 2.54 -7.87 -28.09
C GLY A 14 1.90 -9.03 -27.34
N ALA A 15 0.63 -9.35 -27.64
CA ALA A 15 -0.08 -10.49 -27.06
C ALA A 15 0.60 -11.82 -27.41
N PHE A 16 1.04 -12.00 -28.65
CA PHE A 16 1.78 -13.18 -29.09
C PHE A 16 3.12 -13.33 -28.35
N ALA A 17 3.87 -12.24 -28.20
CA ALA A 17 5.14 -12.25 -27.45
C ALA A 17 4.92 -12.58 -25.96
N GLY A 18 3.86 -12.02 -25.35
CA GLY A 18 3.45 -12.35 -23.99
C GLY A 18 3.04 -13.82 -23.83
N LEU A 19 2.32 -14.37 -24.81
CA LEU A 19 1.97 -15.79 -24.86
C LEU A 19 3.21 -16.68 -24.98
N MET A 20 4.14 -16.35 -25.89
CA MET A 20 5.40 -17.08 -26.06
C MET A 20 6.21 -17.09 -24.77
N ARG A 21 6.28 -15.95 -24.07
CA ARG A 21 6.90 -15.88 -22.74
C ARG A 21 6.21 -16.79 -21.73
N ALA A 22 4.87 -16.80 -21.70
CA ALA A 22 4.08 -17.66 -20.81
C ALA A 22 4.37 -19.15 -21.04
N LEU A 23 4.58 -19.55 -22.30
CA LEU A 23 4.90 -20.93 -22.67
C LEU A 23 6.35 -21.31 -22.37
N LEU A 24 7.28 -20.38 -22.53
CA LEU A 24 8.72 -20.60 -22.29
C LEU A 24 9.09 -20.61 -20.80
N VAL A 25 8.42 -19.78 -20.00
CA VAL A 25 8.63 -19.73 -18.55
C VAL A 25 7.78 -20.81 -17.88
N ARG A 26 8.26 -22.05 -17.88
CA ARG A 26 7.59 -23.16 -17.16
C ARG A 26 7.64 -22.95 -15.64
N GLN A 27 6.45 -22.94 -15.04
CA GLN A 27 6.14 -23.05 -13.60
C GLN A 27 6.56 -21.89 -12.66
N ASP A 28 5.56 -21.38 -11.93
CA ASP A 28 5.63 -20.66 -10.65
C ASP A 28 6.59 -19.46 -10.47
N THR A 29 6.89 -18.73 -11.54
CA THR A 29 7.37 -17.36 -11.36
C THR A 29 6.20 -16.47 -10.97
N SER A 30 5.79 -16.50 -9.71
CA SER A 30 4.89 -15.47 -9.17
C SER A 30 5.58 -14.12 -9.39
N ALA A 31 5.13 -13.38 -10.41
CA ALA A 31 5.62 -12.04 -10.65
C ALA A 31 5.10 -11.21 -9.48
N ARG A 32 5.99 -10.79 -8.59
CA ARG A 32 5.69 -9.79 -7.57
C ARG A 32 5.97 -8.43 -8.20
N PRO A 33 4.96 -7.73 -8.73
CA PRO A 33 5.18 -6.35 -9.11
C PRO A 33 5.67 -5.58 -7.88
N ALA A 34 6.65 -4.69 -8.07
CA ALA A 34 7.29 -3.96 -6.97
C ALA A 34 6.27 -3.23 -6.07
N TYR A 35 5.11 -2.87 -6.63
CA TYR A 35 4.02 -2.16 -5.95
C TYR A 35 2.94 -3.07 -5.30
N ALA A 36 2.84 -4.37 -5.62
CA ALA A 36 1.79 -5.26 -5.07
C ALA A 36 2.43 -6.49 -4.39
N ARG A 37 2.91 -6.31 -3.15
CA ARG A 37 3.63 -7.36 -2.42
C ARG A 37 2.75 -8.41 -1.74
N ARG A 38 1.50 -8.09 -1.36
CA ARG A 38 0.56 -9.05 -0.74
C ARG A 38 -0.18 -9.94 -1.75
N TYR A 39 -0.34 -9.49 -2.98
CA TYR A 39 -0.99 -10.28 -4.02
C TYR A 39 0.06 -10.96 -4.87
N ARG A 40 0.28 -12.26 -4.64
CA ARG A 40 0.85 -13.10 -5.68
C ARG A 40 -0.21 -13.21 -6.76
N PHE A 41 -0.08 -12.42 -7.82
CA PHE A 41 -0.83 -12.70 -9.02
C PHE A 41 -0.32 -14.04 -9.54
N PRO A 42 -1.19 -15.07 -9.67
CA PRO A 42 -0.78 -16.27 -10.39
C PRO A 42 -0.32 -15.79 -11.76
N SER A 43 0.92 -16.11 -12.14
CA SER A 43 1.50 -15.80 -13.44
C SER A 43 0.90 -16.71 -14.52
N GLY A 44 -0.42 -16.81 -14.50
CA GLY A 44 -1.20 -17.53 -15.48
C GLY A 44 -1.05 -16.89 -16.86
N LEU A 45 -1.53 -17.64 -17.84
CA LEU A 45 -1.56 -17.26 -19.25
C LEU A 45 -2.03 -15.81 -19.46
N TRP A 46 -3.09 -15.41 -18.77
CA TRP A 46 -3.69 -14.09 -18.88
C TRP A 46 -2.78 -12.95 -18.43
N VAL A 47 -2.01 -13.13 -17.35
CA VAL A 47 -1.11 -12.08 -16.83
C VAL A 47 0.04 -11.84 -17.79
N ASN A 48 0.59 -12.91 -18.36
CA ASN A 48 1.66 -12.81 -19.36
C ASN A 48 1.14 -12.21 -20.68
N LEU A 49 -0.09 -12.54 -21.09
CA LEU A 49 -0.71 -11.97 -22.29
C LEU A 49 -0.99 -10.47 -22.13
N MET A 50 -1.56 -10.06 -21.00
CA MET A 50 -1.75 -8.64 -20.67
C MET A 50 -0.41 -7.91 -20.51
N GLY A 51 0.56 -8.53 -19.84
CA GLY A 51 1.93 -8.01 -19.73
C GLY A 51 2.58 -7.80 -21.09
N GLY A 52 2.33 -8.72 -22.04
CA GLY A 52 2.79 -8.59 -23.41
C GLY A 52 2.16 -7.43 -24.18
N ILE A 53 0.84 -7.25 -24.04
CA ILE A 53 0.14 -6.11 -24.64
C ILE A 53 0.66 -4.78 -24.07
N CYS A 54 0.71 -4.66 -22.74
CA CYS A 54 1.19 -3.44 -22.08
C CYS A 54 2.66 -3.15 -22.40
N GLY A 55 3.50 -4.19 -22.42
CA GLY A 55 4.90 -4.07 -22.78
C GLY A 55 5.11 -3.60 -24.23
N ALA A 56 4.33 -4.11 -25.17
CA ALA A 56 4.39 -3.68 -26.57
C ALA A 56 3.97 -2.21 -26.75
N ILE A 57 2.87 -1.79 -26.13
CA ILE A 57 2.41 -0.39 -26.15
C ILE A 57 3.50 0.52 -25.59
N MET A 58 4.09 0.14 -24.45
CA MET A 58 5.09 0.93 -23.77
C MET A 58 6.40 1.03 -24.56
N ALA A 59 6.85 -0.07 -25.17
CA ALA A 59 8.04 -0.07 -26.03
C ALA A 59 7.87 0.83 -27.25
N VAL A 60 6.69 0.81 -27.87
CA VAL A 60 6.35 1.72 -28.99
C VAL A 60 6.27 3.17 -28.52
N ALA A 61 5.68 3.44 -27.35
CA ALA A 61 5.64 4.81 -26.80
C ALA A 61 7.05 5.35 -26.48
N LEU A 62 7.93 4.49 -25.96
CA LEU A 62 9.32 4.83 -25.67
C LEU A 62 10.15 4.99 -26.93
N SER A 63 9.91 4.20 -27.99
CA SER A 63 10.66 4.35 -29.25
C SER A 63 10.39 5.70 -29.91
N ILE A 64 9.13 6.17 -29.87
CA ILE A 64 8.76 7.51 -30.36
C ILE A 64 9.55 8.59 -29.62
N ARG A 65 9.64 8.48 -28.29
CA ARG A 65 10.29 9.50 -27.46
C ARG A 65 11.82 9.45 -27.46
N LEU A 66 12.41 8.26 -27.49
CA LEU A 66 13.86 8.08 -27.33
C LEU A 66 14.62 8.14 -28.65
N PHE A 67 14.02 7.65 -29.73
CA PHE A 67 14.67 7.58 -31.04
C PHE A 67 14.05 8.56 -32.03
N GLU A 68 13.17 9.45 -31.56
CA GLU A 68 12.43 10.41 -32.38
C GLU A 68 11.77 9.76 -33.61
N VAL A 69 11.37 8.49 -33.47
CA VAL A 69 10.84 7.71 -34.60
C VAL A 69 9.55 8.38 -35.07
N THR A 70 9.66 9.04 -36.21
CA THR A 70 8.56 9.75 -36.84
C THR A 70 7.81 8.72 -37.69
N TYR A 71 6.80 8.10 -37.08
CA TYR A 71 5.86 7.21 -37.78
C TYR A 71 4.98 7.93 -38.83
N GLY A 72 5.25 9.19 -39.14
CA GLY A 72 4.52 9.99 -40.12
C GLY A 72 4.54 9.40 -41.54
N GLY A 73 5.63 8.71 -41.92
CA GLY A 73 5.77 8.08 -43.25
C GLY A 73 4.96 6.80 -43.46
N LEU A 74 4.38 6.21 -42.39
CA LEU A 74 3.60 4.96 -42.49
C LEU A 74 2.31 5.13 -43.32
N PHE A 75 1.86 6.37 -43.53
CA PHE A 75 0.61 6.66 -44.22
C PHE A 75 0.77 7.51 -45.48
N GLU A 76 2.01 7.84 -45.88
CA GLU A 76 2.26 8.59 -47.12
C GLU A 76 2.21 7.67 -48.35
N PRO A 77 1.27 7.89 -49.30
CA PRO A 77 1.19 7.09 -50.51
C PRO A 77 2.43 7.32 -51.39
N GLY A 78 3.15 6.25 -51.74
CA GLY A 78 4.28 6.27 -52.70
C GLY A 78 5.61 5.73 -52.20
N GLN A 79 5.77 5.45 -50.89
CA GLN A 79 7.01 4.93 -50.30
C GLN A 79 6.86 3.52 -49.71
N VAL A 80 6.55 2.54 -50.56
CA VAL A 80 6.30 1.15 -50.14
C VAL A 80 7.48 0.55 -49.37
N GLN A 81 8.73 0.83 -49.79
CA GLN A 81 9.92 0.28 -49.13
C GLN A 81 10.14 0.86 -47.72
N ALA A 82 9.94 2.17 -47.54
CA ALA A 82 10.06 2.81 -46.24
C ALA A 82 8.96 2.33 -45.27
N GLN A 83 7.74 2.14 -45.77
CA GLN A 83 6.62 1.60 -44.99
C GLN A 83 6.90 0.17 -44.49
N ILE A 84 7.47 -0.69 -45.33
CA ILE A 84 7.82 -2.06 -44.93
C ILE A 84 8.88 -2.04 -43.83
N ILE A 85 9.95 -1.25 -43.98
CA ILE A 85 11.03 -1.15 -42.99
C ILE A 85 10.49 -0.66 -41.64
N SER A 86 9.74 0.45 -41.63
CA SER A 86 9.17 0.99 -40.40
C SER A 86 8.16 0.03 -39.75
N THR A 87 7.44 -0.77 -40.54
CA THR A 87 6.52 -1.79 -40.00
C THR A 87 7.30 -2.93 -39.34
N ILE A 88 8.40 -3.39 -39.95
CA ILE A 88 9.26 -4.45 -39.38
C ILE A 88 9.90 -3.97 -38.08
N GLU A 89 10.45 -2.75 -38.06
CA GLU A 89 11.04 -2.15 -36.86
C GLU A 89 10.02 -2.04 -35.73
N LEU A 90 8.80 -1.56 -36.05
CA LEU A 90 7.71 -1.49 -35.10
C LEU A 90 7.33 -2.87 -34.55
N MET A 91 7.21 -3.88 -35.42
CA MET A 91 6.91 -5.25 -34.99
C MET A 91 8.02 -5.81 -34.09
N ALA A 92 9.29 -5.53 -34.40
CA ALA A 92 10.42 -5.94 -33.57
C ALA A 92 10.38 -5.27 -32.19
N VAL A 93 10.11 -3.96 -32.13
CA VAL A 93 9.96 -3.22 -30.86
C VAL A 93 8.76 -3.72 -30.06
N ALA A 94 7.62 -3.95 -30.70
CA ALA A 94 6.42 -4.50 -30.05
C ALA A 94 6.66 -5.93 -29.52
N LEU A 95 7.40 -6.76 -30.27
CA LEU A 95 7.72 -8.13 -29.88
C LEU A 95 8.69 -8.16 -28.69
N LEU A 96 9.75 -7.34 -28.72
CA LEU A 96 10.67 -7.20 -27.60
C LEU A 96 9.97 -6.63 -26.37
N GLY A 97 9.17 -5.58 -26.55
CA GLY A 97 8.36 -4.98 -25.50
C GLY A 97 7.37 -5.96 -24.88
N GLY A 98 6.65 -6.72 -25.70
CA GLY A 98 5.72 -7.72 -25.20
C GLY A 98 6.40 -8.90 -24.52
N PHE A 99 7.57 -9.32 -25.02
CA PHE A 99 8.35 -10.34 -24.35
C PHE A 99 8.93 -9.85 -23.02
N TRP A 100 9.27 -8.56 -22.88
CA TRP A 100 9.86 -7.96 -21.68
C TRP A 100 8.87 -7.19 -20.79
N GLY A 101 7.58 -7.20 -21.11
CA GLY A 101 6.61 -6.27 -20.53
C GLY A 101 6.56 -6.29 -19.00
N ILE A 102 6.50 -7.48 -18.39
CA ILE A 102 6.44 -7.60 -16.92
C ILE A 102 7.72 -7.07 -16.24
N PRO A 103 8.94 -7.52 -16.58
CA PRO A 103 10.19 -6.95 -16.06
C PRO A 103 10.32 -5.45 -16.27
N MET A 104 9.93 -4.97 -17.45
CA MET A 104 10.03 -3.55 -17.81
C MET A 104 9.09 -2.69 -16.98
N LEU A 105 7.86 -3.16 -16.75
CA LEU A 105 6.89 -2.53 -15.85
C LEU A 105 7.38 -2.51 -14.40
N ASN A 106 8.03 -3.57 -13.94
CA ASN A 106 8.61 -3.62 -12.60
C ASN A 106 9.76 -2.62 -12.41
N LEU A 107 10.65 -2.50 -13.40
CA LEU A 107 11.74 -1.54 -13.39
C LEU A 107 11.21 -0.09 -13.41
N LEU A 108 10.24 0.20 -14.27
CA LEU A 108 9.61 1.52 -14.34
C LEU A 108 8.86 1.87 -13.05
N GLY A 109 8.18 0.91 -12.44
CA GLY A 109 7.53 1.09 -11.14
C GLY A 109 8.52 1.44 -10.04
N ALA A 110 9.67 0.76 -9.98
CA ALA A 110 10.72 1.06 -9.03
C ALA A 110 11.32 2.46 -9.24
N LEU A 111 11.61 2.82 -10.49
CA LEU A 111 12.13 4.15 -10.83
C LEU A 111 11.13 5.29 -10.56
N MET A 112 9.84 5.05 -10.76
CA MET A 112 8.80 6.03 -10.43
C MET A 112 8.65 6.23 -8.92
N LEU A 113 8.74 5.16 -8.14
CA LEU A 113 8.73 5.24 -6.68
C LEU A 113 9.94 6.01 -6.15
N ASP A 114 11.15 5.67 -6.62
CA ASP A 114 12.38 6.37 -6.25
C ASP A 114 12.33 7.87 -6.61
N ARG A 115 11.73 8.21 -7.76
CA ARG A 115 11.56 9.61 -8.17
C ARG A 115 10.49 10.35 -7.37
N LEU A 116 9.48 9.66 -6.85
CA LEU A 116 8.48 10.24 -5.95
C LEU A 116 9.10 10.51 -4.58
N GLU A 117 9.91 9.59 -4.07
CA GLU A 117 10.68 9.73 -2.84
C GLU A 117 11.64 10.93 -2.93
N GLN A 118 12.44 11.02 -4.00
CA GLN A 118 13.32 12.17 -4.24
C GLN A 118 12.58 13.51 -4.38
N ARG A 119 11.33 13.51 -4.86
CA ARG A 119 10.51 14.72 -4.92
C ARG A 119 10.00 15.12 -3.53
N LEU A 120 9.66 14.14 -2.70
CA LEU A 120 9.29 14.38 -1.31
C LEU A 120 10.45 15.00 -0.54
N ASP A 121 11.65 14.42 -0.63
CA ASP A 121 12.85 14.94 0.04
C ASP A 121 13.20 16.36 -0.39
N ARG A 122 13.01 16.67 -1.67
CA ARG A 122 13.20 18.05 -2.19
C ARG A 122 12.16 19.02 -1.65
N VAL A 123 10.90 18.61 -1.53
CA VAL A 123 9.86 19.45 -0.94
C VAL A 123 10.11 19.67 0.55
N GLU A 124 10.54 18.63 1.26
CA GLU A 124 10.92 18.72 2.69
C GLU A 124 12.10 19.68 2.89
N SER A 125 13.19 19.50 2.14
CA SER A 125 14.33 20.42 2.21
C SER A 125 14.00 21.87 1.81
N GLN A 126 13.05 22.07 0.89
CA GLN A 126 12.56 23.40 0.52
C GLN A 126 11.66 24.02 1.59
N ALA A 127 10.87 23.21 2.29
CA ALA A 127 10.08 23.64 3.45
C ALA A 127 11.01 24.00 4.62
N ASP A 128 12.03 23.20 4.92
CA ASP A 128 13.02 23.49 5.96
C ASP A 128 13.80 24.78 5.67
N ALA A 129 14.26 24.95 4.43
CA ALA A 129 14.94 26.18 4.00
C ALA A 129 14.01 27.41 3.94
N ALA A 130 12.69 27.20 3.82
CA ALA A 130 11.68 28.25 3.88
C ALA A 130 11.33 28.61 5.34
N ILE A 131 11.34 27.63 6.25
CA ILE A 131 11.18 27.80 7.70
C ILE A 131 12.35 28.63 8.25
N GLU A 132 13.59 28.31 7.86
CA GLU A 132 14.80 29.03 8.28
C GLU A 132 14.83 30.50 7.78
N ARG A 133 14.18 30.79 6.64
CA ARG A 133 14.06 32.17 6.10
C ARG A 133 12.84 32.95 6.62
N SER A 134 11.91 32.31 7.33
CA SER A 134 10.58 32.85 7.65
C SER A 134 10.39 33.17 9.14
N ASP A 135 11.43 33.64 9.82
CA ASP A 135 11.38 34.10 11.22
C ASP A 135 10.67 35.46 11.42
N ALA A 136 9.69 35.80 10.56
CA ALA A 136 8.87 37.02 10.65
C ALA A 136 7.36 36.72 10.70
N SER A 137 6.97 35.93 11.71
CA SER A 137 5.81 36.11 12.60
C SER A 137 4.36 36.22 12.08
N ARG A 138 4.05 36.21 10.76
CA ARG A 138 2.64 36.33 10.29
C ARG A 138 2.12 35.28 9.30
N ARG A 139 2.94 34.31 8.89
CA ARG A 139 2.50 33.10 8.16
C ARG A 139 2.50 31.85 9.05
N ARG A 140 2.52 32.05 10.36
CA ARG A 140 2.82 31.01 11.36
C ARG A 140 1.66 30.03 11.55
N THR A 141 0.41 30.45 11.41
CA THR A 141 -0.74 29.55 11.63
C THR A 141 -0.93 28.61 10.44
N ASP A 142 -1.06 29.14 9.23
CA ASP A 142 -1.30 28.32 8.03
C ASP A 142 -0.12 27.41 7.66
N ALA A 143 1.11 27.82 7.97
CA ALA A 143 2.29 26.99 7.73
C ALA A 143 2.50 25.93 8.82
N LEU A 144 2.10 26.20 10.08
CA LEU A 144 2.05 25.17 11.12
C LEU A 144 0.98 24.14 10.79
N ASP A 145 -0.22 24.56 10.35
CA ASP A 145 -1.29 23.64 9.94
C ASP A 145 -0.87 22.75 8.75
N LEU A 146 -0.08 23.29 7.81
CA LEU A 146 0.48 22.52 6.69
C LEU A 146 1.63 21.60 7.11
N VAL A 147 2.46 22.02 8.06
CA VAL A 147 3.54 21.18 8.62
C VAL A 147 2.96 20.05 9.46
N ASP A 148 1.93 20.34 10.25
CA ASP A 148 1.20 19.35 11.03
C ASP A 148 0.48 18.38 10.09
N ALA A 149 -0.23 18.85 9.06
CA ALA A 149 -0.83 17.97 8.05
C ALA A 149 0.20 17.15 7.25
N ALA A 150 1.39 17.68 6.98
CA ALA A 150 2.46 16.94 6.31
C ALA A 150 3.12 15.90 7.23
N ARG A 151 3.26 16.21 8.52
CA ARG A 151 3.69 15.26 9.56
C ARG A 151 2.65 14.17 9.74
N ASP A 152 1.37 14.50 9.84
CA ASP A 152 0.26 13.56 9.89
C ASP A 152 0.29 12.63 8.68
N ALA A 153 0.46 13.18 7.48
CA ALA A 153 0.53 12.40 6.24
C ALA A 153 1.76 11.47 6.20
N ARG A 154 2.92 11.92 6.71
CA ARG A 154 4.14 11.12 6.81
C ARG A 154 3.96 10.01 7.83
N ASP A 155 3.45 10.32 9.01
CA ASP A 155 3.24 9.37 10.08
C ASP A 155 2.15 8.36 9.68
N ASP A 156 1.16 8.77 8.89
CA ASP A 156 0.19 7.89 8.23
C ASP A 156 0.82 6.94 7.21
N LEU A 157 1.73 7.45 6.38
CA LEU A 157 2.44 6.68 5.36
C LEU A 157 3.36 5.64 6.03
N VAL A 158 4.11 6.07 7.04
CA VAL A 158 5.03 5.24 7.82
C VAL A 158 4.25 4.18 8.59
N ALA A 159 3.14 4.55 9.24
CA ALA A 159 2.21 3.63 9.87
C ALA A 159 1.75 2.53 8.89
N ARG A 160 1.32 2.92 7.68
CA ARG A 160 0.90 1.96 6.64
C ARG A 160 2.04 1.04 6.20
N GLN A 161 3.24 1.58 6.00
CA GLN A 161 4.45 0.80 5.66
C GLN A 161 4.86 -0.17 6.79
N GLN A 162 4.59 0.18 8.04
CA GLN A 162 4.94 -0.66 9.19
C GLN A 162 3.90 -1.75 9.46
N THR A 163 2.60 -1.44 9.37
CA THR A 163 1.54 -2.46 9.33
C THR A 163 1.77 -3.45 8.17
N GLN A 164 2.36 -2.97 7.08
CA GLN A 164 2.79 -3.80 5.95
C GLN A 164 3.99 -4.69 6.32
N THR A 165 5.05 -4.15 6.91
CA THR A 165 6.24 -4.92 7.37
C THR A 165 5.85 -6.00 8.38
N LEU A 166 5.00 -5.68 9.35
CA LEU A 166 4.50 -6.64 10.33
C LEU A 166 3.75 -7.80 9.65
N ALA A 167 2.99 -7.53 8.59
CA ALA A 167 2.22 -8.54 7.87
C ALA A 167 3.06 -9.40 6.92
N ASP A 168 4.25 -8.93 6.55
CA ASP A 168 5.20 -9.68 5.73
C ASP A 168 6.02 -10.69 6.56
N GLY A 169 5.77 -10.79 7.88
CA GLY A 169 6.30 -11.83 8.78
C GLY A 169 7.63 -11.47 9.45
N ASP A 170 8.28 -10.37 9.06
CA ASP A 170 9.48 -9.86 9.72
C ASP A 170 9.10 -8.95 10.90
N CYS A 171 8.61 -9.59 11.97
CA CYS A 171 8.06 -8.89 13.12
C CYS A 171 9.14 -8.13 13.92
N GLU A 172 10.40 -8.60 13.92
CA GLU A 172 11.49 -7.95 14.64
C GLU A 172 12.00 -6.68 13.95
N GLU A 173 12.18 -6.68 12.62
CA GLU A 173 12.59 -5.47 11.90
C GLU A 173 11.47 -4.43 11.91
N GLY A 174 10.22 -4.87 11.75
CA GLY A 174 9.03 -4.02 11.92
C GLY A 174 9.00 -3.38 13.30
N TRP A 175 9.21 -4.18 14.35
CA TRP A 175 9.29 -3.71 15.74
C TRP A 175 10.41 -2.70 15.97
N ARG A 176 11.64 -2.98 15.54
CA ARG A 176 12.79 -2.05 15.69
C ARG A 176 12.58 -0.72 14.98
N ARG A 177 11.76 -0.68 13.93
CA ARG A 177 11.39 0.57 13.25
C ARG A 177 10.25 1.30 13.97
N ILE A 178 9.23 0.57 14.45
CA ILE A 178 8.12 1.15 15.22
C ILE A 178 8.63 1.78 16.51
N HIS A 179 9.50 1.08 17.25
CA HIS A 179 10.08 1.59 18.49
C HIS A 179 10.81 2.92 18.28
N ARG A 180 11.66 3.01 17.25
CA ARG A 180 12.38 4.24 16.90
C ARG A 180 11.46 5.40 16.53
N LEU A 181 10.31 5.12 15.92
CA LEU A 181 9.33 6.15 15.56
C LEU A 181 8.49 6.60 16.76
N CYS A 182 8.07 5.65 17.60
CA CYS A 182 7.41 5.97 18.85
C CYS A 182 8.31 6.83 19.74
N ASP A 183 9.61 6.54 19.82
CA ASP A 183 10.57 7.32 20.63
C ASP A 183 10.74 8.77 20.14
N VAL A 184 10.50 9.04 18.84
CA VAL A 184 10.65 10.37 18.24
C VAL A 184 9.35 11.19 18.30
N SER A 185 8.19 10.55 18.52
CA SER A 185 6.86 11.16 18.35
C SER A 185 6.02 11.18 19.64
N LEU A 186 6.65 11.21 20.83
CA LEU A 186 5.94 11.08 22.12
C LEU A 186 5.06 12.30 22.51
N ASP A 187 5.21 13.46 21.87
CA ASP A 187 4.62 14.73 22.34
C ASP A 187 3.30 15.17 21.66
N HIS A 188 2.73 14.41 20.72
CA HIS A 188 1.52 14.82 19.99
C HIS A 188 0.33 13.86 20.10
N ALA A 189 -0.87 14.41 19.88
CA ALA A 189 -2.16 13.69 19.86
C ALA A 189 -2.17 12.53 18.84
N ASP A 190 -1.27 12.56 17.85
CA ASP A 190 -1.05 11.52 16.83
C ASP A 190 -0.38 10.24 17.36
N ASN A 191 0.03 10.24 18.62
CA ASN A 191 0.58 9.07 19.30
C ASN A 191 -0.46 7.94 19.50
N LEU A 192 -1.75 8.20 19.31
CA LEU A 192 -2.80 7.17 19.42
C LEU A 192 -2.64 6.08 18.36
N ARG A 193 -2.36 6.46 17.11
CA ARG A 193 -2.15 5.49 16.01
C ARG A 193 -0.82 4.76 16.15
N ALA A 194 0.24 5.47 16.53
CA ALA A 194 1.54 4.87 16.81
C ALA A 194 1.44 3.81 17.93
N ARG A 195 0.72 4.11 19.02
CA ARG A 195 0.46 3.16 20.11
C ARG A 195 -0.36 1.95 19.66
N LEU A 196 -1.39 2.14 18.83
CA LEU A 196 -2.15 1.02 18.27
C LEU A 196 -1.27 0.08 17.42
N ILE A 197 -0.39 0.65 16.60
CA ILE A 197 0.53 -0.14 15.76
C ILE A 197 1.58 -0.83 16.62
N ARG A 198 2.10 -0.16 17.65
CA ARG A 198 3.03 -0.74 18.61
C ARG A 198 2.40 -1.90 19.38
N ALA A 199 1.15 -1.75 19.82
CA ALA A 199 0.39 -2.81 20.45
C ALA A 199 0.21 -4.02 19.51
N GLN A 200 -0.16 -3.78 18.25
CA GLN A 200 -0.26 -4.85 17.24
C GLN A 200 1.07 -5.58 17.00
N ALA A 201 2.17 -4.84 16.96
CA ALA A 201 3.50 -5.42 16.81
C ALA A 201 3.88 -6.30 18.00
N LYS A 202 3.68 -5.80 19.24
CA LYS A 202 3.93 -6.56 20.47
C LYS A 202 3.08 -7.83 20.54
N ALA A 203 1.78 -7.73 20.20
CA ALA A 203 0.90 -8.89 20.18
C ALA A 203 1.38 -9.98 19.20
N ARG A 204 1.88 -9.59 18.02
CA ARG A 204 2.47 -10.54 17.06
C ARG A 204 3.77 -11.18 17.57
N LEU A 205 4.54 -10.43 18.35
CA LEU A 205 5.72 -10.94 19.06
C LEU A 205 5.35 -11.73 20.34
N GLN A 206 4.07 -12.04 20.57
CA GLN A 206 3.55 -12.71 21.77
C GLN A 206 3.77 -11.94 23.08
N ASP A 207 4.16 -10.66 23.01
CA ASP A 207 4.18 -9.73 24.15
C ASP A 207 2.79 -9.13 24.36
N LEU A 208 1.84 -9.97 24.79
CA LEU A 208 0.46 -9.54 25.05
C LEU A 208 0.38 -8.55 26.21
N ALA A 209 1.25 -8.68 27.22
CA ALA A 209 1.28 -7.77 28.36
C ALA A 209 1.67 -6.35 27.94
N GLY A 210 2.74 -6.21 27.15
CA GLY A 210 3.15 -4.92 26.64
C GLY A 210 2.16 -4.35 25.61
N ALA A 211 1.47 -5.20 24.85
CA ALA A 211 0.43 -4.77 23.92
C ALA A 211 -0.78 -4.19 24.65
N LEU A 212 -1.23 -4.84 25.72
CA LEU A 212 -2.32 -4.37 26.58
C LEU A 212 -1.97 -3.02 27.22
N GLN A 213 -0.74 -2.86 27.73
CA GLN A 213 -0.28 -1.58 28.28
C GLN A 213 -0.34 -0.44 27.25
N ASP A 214 0.06 -0.71 26.00
CA ASP A 214 0.00 0.30 24.93
C ASP A 214 -1.44 0.70 24.59
N LEU A 215 -2.38 -0.25 24.65
CA LEU A 215 -3.81 0.03 24.42
C LEU A 215 -4.46 0.77 25.59
N GLU A 216 -4.09 0.47 26.83
CA GLU A 216 -4.56 1.21 28.01
C GLU A 216 -4.10 2.67 27.95
N ASP A 217 -2.84 2.89 27.57
CA ASP A 217 -2.33 4.24 27.37
C ASP A 217 -3.05 4.95 26.20
N ALA A 218 -3.32 4.23 25.11
CA ALA A 218 -4.05 4.77 23.97
C ALA A 218 -5.50 5.13 24.34
N GLU A 219 -6.16 4.31 25.14
CA GLU A 219 -7.50 4.60 25.65
C GLU A 219 -7.52 5.85 26.53
N ARG A 220 -6.56 5.97 27.47
CA ARG A 220 -6.43 7.16 28.31
C ARG A 220 -6.25 8.42 27.47
N LEU A 221 -5.35 8.37 26.48
CA LEU A 221 -5.13 9.48 25.56
C LEU A 221 -6.38 9.82 24.74
N ALA A 222 -7.11 8.80 24.25
CA ALA A 222 -8.35 8.99 23.51
C ALA A 222 -9.40 9.75 24.32
N ARG A 223 -9.52 9.43 25.62
CA ARG A 223 -10.44 10.11 26.54
C ARG A 223 -10.01 11.56 26.80
N GLU A 224 -8.72 11.80 27.03
CA GLU A 224 -8.16 13.13 27.25
C GLU A 224 -8.34 14.04 26.02
N THR A 225 -8.20 13.48 24.83
CA THR A 225 -8.31 14.19 23.54
C THR A 225 -9.72 14.14 22.93
N GLN A 226 -10.69 13.55 23.62
CA GLN A 226 -12.08 13.42 23.18
C GLN A 226 -12.25 12.73 21.80
N VAL A 227 -11.34 11.81 21.47
CA VAL A 227 -11.44 10.99 20.26
C VAL A 227 -12.69 10.12 20.35
N SER A 228 -13.46 10.06 19.26
CA SER A 228 -14.73 9.32 19.20
C SER A 228 -14.88 8.58 17.87
N GLY A 229 -15.90 7.73 17.77
CA GLY A 229 -16.19 6.97 16.55
C GLY A 229 -15.23 5.82 16.30
N TYR A 230 -14.84 5.65 15.04
CA TYR A 230 -14.04 4.50 14.59
C TYR A 230 -12.69 4.32 15.31
N PRO A 231 -11.85 5.36 15.50
CA PRO A 231 -10.55 5.19 16.18
C PRO A 231 -10.69 4.70 17.61
N LEU A 232 -11.65 5.26 18.37
CA LEU A 232 -11.95 4.81 19.73
C LEU A 232 -12.49 3.37 19.74
N GLY A 233 -13.38 3.05 18.80
CA GLY A 233 -13.89 1.70 18.63
C GLY A 233 -12.79 0.67 18.37
N LEU A 234 -11.78 1.03 17.57
CA LEU A 234 -10.65 0.16 17.25
C LEU A 234 -9.73 -0.11 18.45
N ILE A 235 -9.51 0.88 19.33
CA ILE A 235 -8.76 0.68 20.58
C ILE A 235 -9.46 -0.38 21.43
N TYR A 236 -10.77 -0.20 21.65
CA TYR A 236 -11.57 -1.12 22.44
C TYR A 236 -11.68 -2.51 21.81
N TRP A 237 -11.76 -2.59 20.48
CA TRP A 237 -11.73 -3.87 19.75
C TRP A 237 -10.44 -4.63 20.02
N ASN A 238 -9.29 -3.99 19.79
CA ASN A 238 -7.99 -4.62 20.01
C ASN A 238 -7.77 -4.98 21.49
N LEU A 239 -8.29 -4.16 22.42
CA LEU A 239 -8.21 -4.44 23.86
C LEU A 239 -8.95 -5.73 24.20
N ALA A 240 -10.17 -5.90 23.67
CA ALA A 240 -10.93 -7.14 23.83
C ALA A 240 -10.22 -8.36 23.22
N CYS A 241 -9.70 -8.22 22.00
CA CYS A 241 -8.95 -9.30 21.35
C CYS A 241 -7.74 -9.72 22.19
N TYR A 242 -6.95 -8.77 22.70
CA TYR A 242 -5.73 -9.11 23.43
C TYR A 242 -6.00 -9.62 24.85
N LEU A 243 -7.08 -9.16 25.49
CA LEU A 243 -7.56 -9.76 26.75
C LEU A 243 -8.03 -11.21 26.54
N SER A 244 -8.74 -11.47 25.43
CA SER A 244 -9.18 -12.80 25.04
C SER A 244 -8.01 -13.73 24.72
N LEU A 245 -7.05 -13.29 23.91
CA LEU A 245 -5.83 -14.05 23.59
C LEU A 245 -4.96 -14.32 24.83
N ALA A 246 -4.94 -13.38 25.78
CA ALA A 246 -4.25 -13.57 27.05
C ALA A 246 -5.04 -14.44 28.07
N GLU A 247 -6.27 -14.81 27.74
CA GLU A 247 -7.23 -15.53 28.59
C GLU A 247 -7.43 -14.86 29.97
N ARG A 248 -7.56 -13.52 29.97
CA ARG A 248 -7.65 -12.71 31.19
C ARG A 248 -8.86 -11.77 31.16
N GLU A 249 -9.38 -11.51 32.36
CA GLU A 249 -10.39 -10.47 32.61
C GLU A 249 -11.58 -10.52 31.62
N PRO A 250 -12.33 -11.64 31.53
CA PRO A 250 -13.34 -11.84 30.50
C PRO A 250 -14.46 -10.79 30.56
N GLU A 251 -14.79 -10.33 31.76
CA GLU A 251 -15.78 -9.24 31.96
C GLU A 251 -15.30 -7.93 31.34
N ARG A 252 -14.02 -7.58 31.54
CA ARG A 252 -13.40 -6.38 30.95
C ARG A 252 -13.32 -6.51 29.44
N ALA A 253 -12.99 -7.69 28.92
CA ALA A 253 -12.94 -7.92 27.48
C ALA A 253 -14.31 -7.75 26.83
N VAL A 254 -15.38 -8.28 27.44
CA VAL A 254 -16.76 -8.09 26.96
C VAL A 254 -17.22 -6.63 27.09
N GLU A 255 -16.84 -5.93 28.15
CA GLU A 255 -17.12 -4.49 28.27
C GLU A 255 -16.39 -3.68 27.20
N ALA A 256 -15.13 -4.02 26.89
CA ALA A 256 -14.40 -3.40 25.78
C ALA A 256 -15.11 -3.66 24.44
N LEU A 257 -15.60 -4.88 24.16
CA LEU A 257 -16.41 -5.13 22.95
C LEU A 257 -17.68 -4.28 22.92
N ARG A 258 -18.38 -4.15 24.05
CA ARG A 258 -19.58 -3.31 24.17
C ARG A 258 -19.26 -1.85 23.85
N GLN A 259 -18.17 -1.32 24.39
CA GLN A 259 -17.70 0.04 24.12
C GLN A 259 -17.25 0.22 22.67
N SER A 260 -16.60 -0.79 22.10
CA SER A 260 -16.20 -0.82 20.70
C SER A 260 -17.41 -0.70 19.76
N ILE A 261 -18.44 -1.52 19.98
CA ILE A 261 -19.68 -1.50 19.18
C ILE A 261 -20.47 -0.21 19.40
N ALA A 262 -20.50 0.32 20.62
CA ALA A 262 -21.14 1.60 20.90
C ALA A 262 -20.44 2.75 20.15
N ALA A 263 -19.10 2.73 20.08
CA ALA A 263 -18.32 3.72 19.34
C ALA A 263 -18.41 3.53 17.82
N HIS A 264 -18.49 2.28 17.34
CA HIS A 264 -18.59 1.93 15.93
C HIS A 264 -19.47 0.68 15.70
N PRO A 265 -20.79 0.86 15.48
CA PRO A 265 -21.75 -0.24 15.37
C PRO A 265 -21.44 -1.34 14.36
N PRO A 266 -20.78 -1.07 13.21
CA PRO A 266 -20.43 -2.12 12.25
C PRO A 266 -19.61 -3.27 12.83
N PHE A 267 -18.80 -3.05 13.88
CA PHE A 267 -18.00 -4.11 14.51
C PHE A 267 -18.83 -5.26 15.09
N ARG A 268 -20.14 -5.06 15.33
CA ARG A 268 -21.01 -6.15 15.76
C ARG A 268 -21.04 -7.30 14.74
N ALA A 269 -21.00 -6.99 13.45
CA ALA A 269 -21.03 -8.01 12.39
C ALA A 269 -19.76 -8.89 12.36
N ASP A 270 -18.66 -8.40 12.93
CA ASP A 270 -17.36 -9.07 12.90
C ASP A 270 -17.16 -10.04 14.09
N LEU A 271 -18.00 -9.96 15.14
CA LEU A 271 -17.88 -10.77 16.36
C LEU A 271 -17.80 -12.28 16.10
N ASP A 272 -18.64 -12.80 15.22
CA ASP A 272 -18.70 -14.25 14.94
C ASP A 272 -17.51 -14.74 14.10
N GLY A 273 -16.92 -13.85 13.29
CA GLY A 273 -15.80 -14.14 12.41
C GLY A 273 -14.42 -14.03 13.09
N GLU A 274 -14.32 -13.29 14.20
CA GLU A 274 -13.04 -13.01 14.84
C GLU A 274 -12.56 -14.21 15.68
N SER A 275 -11.42 -14.78 15.28
CA SER A 275 -10.80 -15.92 15.96
C SER A 275 -10.16 -15.54 17.28
N ASP A 276 -9.68 -14.30 17.41
CA ASP A 276 -9.03 -13.83 18.62
C ASP A 276 -10.00 -13.78 19.82
N LEU A 277 -11.31 -13.73 19.55
CA LEU A 277 -12.38 -13.74 20.55
C LEU A 277 -12.87 -15.16 20.91
N ALA A 278 -12.23 -16.22 20.41
CA ALA A 278 -12.70 -17.60 20.59
C ALA A 278 -12.93 -17.97 22.07
N TRP A 279 -12.02 -17.55 22.96
CA TRP A 279 -12.12 -17.80 24.41
C TRP A 279 -13.33 -17.11 25.07
N LEU A 280 -13.78 -15.96 24.53
CA LEU A 280 -14.93 -15.25 25.06
C LEU A 280 -16.27 -15.82 24.60
N ARG A 281 -16.31 -16.62 23.52
CA ARG A 281 -17.57 -17.11 22.93
C ARG A 281 -18.42 -17.93 23.89
N ASP A 282 -17.80 -18.58 24.87
CA ASP A 282 -18.51 -19.36 25.87
C ASP A 282 -19.08 -18.51 27.01
N GLN A 283 -18.64 -17.26 27.15
CA GLN A 283 -19.07 -16.35 28.20
C GLN A 283 -20.53 -15.93 27.99
N PRO A 284 -21.42 -16.03 29.00
CA PRO A 284 -22.81 -15.62 28.88
C PRO A 284 -22.98 -14.15 28.43
N ALA A 285 -22.11 -13.28 28.94
CA ALA A 285 -22.12 -11.85 28.60
C ALA A 285 -21.77 -11.60 27.12
N TYR A 286 -20.86 -12.40 26.55
CA TYR A 286 -20.53 -12.34 25.12
C TYR A 286 -21.70 -12.79 24.25
N LYS A 287 -22.33 -13.93 24.60
CA LYS A 287 -23.50 -14.45 23.88
C LYS A 287 -24.64 -13.43 23.84
N SER A 288 -24.90 -12.77 24.97
CA SER A 288 -25.89 -11.68 25.04
C SER A 288 -25.53 -10.51 24.13
N LEU A 289 -24.25 -10.13 24.05
CA LEU A 289 -23.78 -9.03 23.21
C LEU A 289 -23.89 -9.36 21.72
N ALA A 290 -23.57 -10.59 21.33
CA ALA A 290 -23.63 -11.06 19.94
C ALA A 290 -25.07 -11.27 19.43
N SER A 291 -26.01 -11.60 20.32
CA SER A 291 -27.42 -11.86 19.96
C SER A 291 -28.30 -10.60 19.81
N GLY A 292 -27.84 -9.46 20.32
CA GLY A 292 -28.58 -8.19 20.28
C GLY A 292 -28.25 -7.37 19.05
#